data_AF-A0A8S2ZAX6-F1
#
_entry.id   AF-A0A8S2ZAX6-F1
#
_cell.length_a   1.000
_cell.length_b   1.000
_cell.length_c   1.000
_cell.angle_alpha   90.00
_cell.angle_beta   90.00
_cell.angle_gamma   90.00
#
_symmetry.space_group_name_H-M   'P 1'
#
loop_
_entity.id
_entity.type
_entity.pdbx_description
1 polymer ?
#
loop_
_entity_poly.entity_id
_entity_poly.type
_entity_poly.pdbx_seq_one_letter_code
_entity_poly.pdbx_strand_id
1 'polypeptide(L)' 'MLTNTGGSAKSKKGKLIVTKVPEFLEKPTSVDANENDLVEFHAKVDAFPVAKVTWLFEGKPVSVKEGFDVHTDQATGT' A
#
# COMPACT_ATOMS: atom_id res chain seq x y z
N MET A 1 -8.25 18.56 -30.00
CA MET A 1 -8.39 19.79 -30.79
C MET A 1 -9.76 19.71 -31.39
N LEU A 2 -10.63 20.65 -31.06
CA LEU A 2 -11.96 20.77 -31.65
C LEU A 2 -11.92 21.94 -32.64
N THR A 3 -12.60 21.79 -33.76
CA THR A 3 -12.61 22.74 -34.88
C THR A 3 -14.02 22.98 -35.37
N ASN A 4 -14.37 24.24 -35.63
CA ASN A 4 -15.56 24.65 -36.36
C ASN A 4 -15.18 25.67 -37.46
N THR A 5 -16.16 26.19 -38.19
CA THR A 5 -15.98 27.13 -39.32
C THR A 5 -15.24 28.42 -38.92
N GLY A 6 -15.26 28.81 -37.64
CA GLY A 6 -14.58 30.00 -37.13
C GLY A 6 -13.18 29.75 -36.58
N GLY A 7 -12.72 28.49 -36.47
CA GLY A 7 -11.37 28.17 -36.03
C GLY A 7 -11.25 26.91 -35.17
N SER A 8 -10.11 26.77 -34.50
CA SER A 8 -9.76 25.60 -33.68
C SER A 8 -9.47 25.99 -32.23
N ALA A 9 -9.94 25.17 -31.28
CA ALA A 9 -9.55 25.24 -29.87
C ALA A 9 -8.93 23.92 -29.40
N LYS A 10 -7.88 23.99 -28.61
CA LYS A 10 -7.24 22.82 -27.99
C LYS A 10 -7.07 23.10 -26.50
N SER A 11 -7.65 22.25 -25.67
CA SER A 11 -7.41 22.26 -24.23
C SER A 11 -6.05 21.64 -23.89
N LYS A 12 -5.50 22.00 -22.73
CA LYS A 12 -4.38 21.27 -22.12
C LYS A 12 -4.84 19.86 -21.79
N LYS A 13 -3.92 18.89 -21.86
CA LYS A 13 -4.20 17.53 -21.36
C LYS A 13 -4.41 17.61 -19.84
N GLY A 14 -5.52 17.05 -19.35
CA GLY A 14 -5.72 16.80 -17.93
C GLY A 14 -5.15 15.44 -17.55
N LYS A 15 -4.65 15.30 -16.31
CA LYS A 15 -4.36 14.01 -15.70
C LYS A 15 -5.41 13.76 -14.62
N LEU A 16 -6.22 12.71 -14.80
CA LEU A 16 -7.13 12.23 -13.78
C LEU A 16 -6.44 11.11 -13.00
N ILE A 17 -6.45 11.20 -11.67
CA ILE A 17 -5.99 10.14 -10.77
C ILE A 17 -7.17 9.83 -9.85
N VAL A 18 -7.71 8.62 -9.95
CA VAL A 18 -8.70 8.12 -9.00
C VAL A 18 -7.95 7.52 -7.84
N THR A 19 -8.30 7.85 -6.61
CA THR A 19 -7.62 7.35 -5.40
C THR A 19 -8.53 6.42 -4.61
N LYS A 20 -7.92 5.49 -3.87
CA LYS A 20 -8.56 4.59 -2.91
C LYS A 20 -7.80 4.68 -1.58
N VAL A 21 -8.55 4.90 -0.50
CA VAL A 21 -7.98 4.90 0.86
C VAL A 21 -7.52 3.49 1.25
N PRO A 22 -6.43 3.35 2.02
CA PRO A 22 -5.95 2.04 2.44
C PRO A 22 -6.99 1.27 3.26
N GLU A 23 -7.18 0.01 2.90
CA GLU A 23 -8.11 -0.90 3.54
C GLU A 23 -7.43 -2.25 3.79
N PHE A 24 -7.55 -2.78 5.01
CA PHE A 24 -7.08 -4.14 5.30
C PHE A 24 -8.05 -5.16 4.70
N LEU A 25 -7.62 -5.84 3.65
CA LEU A 25 -8.29 -7.03 3.13
C LEU A 25 -8.05 -8.24 4.04
N GLU A 26 -6.85 -8.31 4.62
CA GLU A 26 -6.47 -9.32 5.59
C GLU A 26 -5.68 -8.66 6.72
N LYS A 27 -6.12 -8.90 7.95
CA LYS A 27 -5.49 -8.37 9.16
C LYS A 27 -4.58 -9.44 9.77
N PRO A 28 -3.46 -9.05 10.40
CA PRO A 28 -2.67 -9.99 11.18
C PRO A 28 -3.51 -10.53 12.34
N THR A 29 -3.30 -11.81 12.65
CA THR A 29 -3.99 -12.50 13.74
C THR A 29 -3.07 -12.67 14.93
N SER A 30 -3.66 -12.80 16.13
CA SER A 30 -2.92 -13.21 17.32
C SER A 30 -2.40 -14.64 17.17
N VAL A 31 -1.19 -14.88 17.66
CA VAL A 31 -0.52 -16.18 17.63
C VAL A 31 0.06 -16.42 19.02
N ASP A 32 -0.20 -17.60 19.58
CA ASP A 32 0.50 -18.09 20.77
C ASP A 32 1.75 -18.86 20.31
N ALA A 33 2.90 -18.54 20.90
CA ALA A 33 4.19 -19.10 20.51
C ALA A 33 5.02 -19.44 21.75
N ASN A 34 5.91 -20.43 21.64
CA ASN A 34 6.86 -20.77 22.69
C ASN A 34 8.12 -19.92 22.57
N GLU A 35 8.93 -19.95 23.63
CA GLU A 35 10.24 -19.32 23.61
C GLU A 35 11.10 -19.94 22.49
N ASN A 36 11.73 -19.07 21.69
CA ASN A 36 12.53 -19.41 20.49
C ASN A 36 11.76 -19.82 19.23
N ASP A 37 10.43 -19.79 19.25
CA ASP A 37 9.65 -20.00 18.02
C ASP A 37 9.79 -18.78 17.09
N LEU A 38 9.86 -19.06 15.79
CA LEU A 38 9.76 -18.03 14.75
C LEU A 38 8.29 -17.86 14.37
N VAL A 39 7.79 -16.63 14.51
CA VAL A 39 6.40 -16.27 14.21
C VAL A 39 6.35 -15.36 13.00
N GLU A 40 5.45 -15.64 12.07
CA GLU A 40 5.24 -14.84 10.87
C GLU A 40 3.87 -14.18 10.90
N PHE A 41 3.83 -12.86 10.73
CA PHE A 41 2.59 -12.08 10.64
C PHE A 41 2.40 -11.56 9.22
N HIS A 42 1.17 -11.66 8.72
CA HIS A 42 0.83 -11.23 7.38
C HIS A 42 -0.32 -10.23 7.41
N ALA A 43 -0.31 -9.29 6.47
CA ALA A 43 -1.40 -8.36 6.24
C ALA A 43 -1.54 -8.07 4.75
N LYS A 44 -2.78 -7.95 4.27
CA LYS A 44 -3.08 -7.52 2.90
C LYS A 44 -3.79 -6.19 2.95
N VAL A 45 -3.23 -5.20 2.24
CA VAL A 45 -3.77 -3.84 2.17
C VAL A 45 -4.09 -3.49 0.73
N ASP A 46 -5.32 -3.06 0.48
CA ASP A 46 -5.72 -2.49 -0.80
C ASP A 46 -5.72 -0.96 -0.71
N ALA A 47 -4.93 -0.32 -1.56
CA ALA A 47 -4.75 1.13 -1.58
C ALA A 47 -4.34 1.61 -2.96
N PHE A 48 -4.83 2.79 -3.36
CA PHE A 48 -4.32 3.46 -4.54
C PHE A 48 -4.14 4.97 -4.29
N PRO A 49 -2.92 5.51 -4.46
CA PRO A 49 -1.66 4.83 -4.76
C PRO A 49 -1.24 3.83 -3.66
N VAL A 50 -0.22 3.03 -3.94
CA VAL A 50 0.28 2.02 -2.99
C VAL A 50 0.59 2.66 -1.64
N ALA A 51 0.05 2.07 -0.57
CA ALA A 51 0.22 2.57 0.79
C ALA A 51 1.62 2.29 1.32
N LYS A 52 2.10 3.19 2.20
CA LYS A 52 3.28 2.91 3.02
C LYS A 52 2.86 2.06 4.22
N VAL A 53 3.31 0.81 4.27
CA VAL A 53 3.06 -0.11 5.39
C VAL A 53 4.16 0.03 6.45
N THR A 54 3.81 -0.07 7.72
CA THR A 54 4.76 -0.03 8.84
C THR A 54 4.27 -0.96 9.96
N TRP A 55 5.17 -1.81 10.45
CA TRP A 55 4.92 -2.70 11.59
C TRP A 55 5.49 -2.09 12.87
N LEU A 56 4.75 -2.21 13.96
CA LEU A 56 5.13 -1.68 15.27
C LEU A 56 5.23 -2.83 16.29
N PHE A 57 6.28 -2.82 17.09
CA PHE A 57 6.44 -3.66 18.27
C PHE A 57 6.60 -2.77 19.50
N GLU A 58 5.77 -2.97 20.53
CA GLU A 58 5.73 -2.11 21.73
C GLU A 58 5.62 -0.60 21.40
N GLY A 59 4.82 -0.28 20.38
CA GLY A 59 4.58 1.10 19.91
C GLY A 59 5.72 1.72 19.09
N LYS A 60 6.80 0.99 18.80
CA LYS A 60 7.94 1.48 18.02
C LYS A 60 8.06 0.74 16.68
N PRO A 61 8.51 1.41 15.60
CA PRO A 61 8.77 0.74 14.33
C PRO A 61 9.76 -0.41 14.51
N VAL A 62 9.42 -1.58 13.97
CA VAL A 62 10.33 -2.73 13.98
C VAL A 62 11.58 -2.41 13.17
N SER A 63 12.73 -2.90 13.63
CA SER A 63 13.99 -2.76 12.93
C SER A 63 14.68 -4.11 12.74
N VAL A 64 15.40 -4.25 11.63
CA VAL A 64 16.17 -5.48 11.32
C VAL A 64 17.23 -5.76 12.40
N LYS A 65 17.71 -4.73 13.10
CA LYS A 65 18.69 -4.87 14.18
C LYS A 65 18.14 -5.57 15.42
N GLU A 66 16.83 -5.58 15.59
CA GLU A 66 16.13 -6.20 16.73
C GLU A 66 15.65 -7.61 16.41
N GLY A 67 16.10 -8.20 15.28
CA GLY A 67 15.77 -9.56 14.88
C GLY A 67 14.45 -9.69 14.10
N PHE A 68 13.83 -8.58 13.70
CA PHE A 68 12.66 -8.60 12.83
C PHE A 68 13.08 -8.66 11.36
N ASP A 69 12.41 -9.50 10.57
CA ASP A 69 12.50 -9.47 9.11
C ASP A 69 11.17 -9.01 8.53
N VAL A 70 11.19 -8.02 7.63
CA VAL A 70 9.98 -7.39 7.08
C VAL A 70 10.07 -7.34 5.57
N HIS A 71 9.14 -8.06 4.93
CA HIS A 71 8.96 -8.06 3.48
C HIS A 71 7.66 -7.36 3.11
N THR A 72 7.63 -6.73 1.94
CA THR A 72 6.40 -6.10 1.41
C THR A 72 6.30 -6.39 -0.07
N ASP A 73 5.32 -7.21 -0.42
CA ASP A 73 5.02 -7.54 -1.80
C ASP A 73 4.00 -6.55 -2.37
N GLN A 74 4.22 -6.13 -3.62
CA GLN A 74 3.27 -5.30 -4.36
C GLN A 74 2.60 -6.13 -5.45
N ALA A 75 1.36 -6.55 -5.21
CA ALA A 75 0.51 -7.06 -6.27
C ALA A 75 -0.01 -5.87 -7.10
N THR A 76 0.32 -5.82 -8.38
CA THR A 76 -0.20 -4.78 -9.28
C THR A 76 -1.62 -5.17 -9.67
N GLY A 77 -2.63 -4.45 -9.14
CA GLY A 77 -4.01 -4.59 -9.60
C GLY A 77 -4.14 -4.06 -11.04
N THR A 78 -4.49 -4.96 -11.97
CA THR A 78 -4.84 -4.64 -13.36
C THR A 78 -6.20 -3.97 -13.48
#